data_AF-A0A3N5B4G0-F1
#
_entry.id   AF-A0A3N5B4G0-F1
#
_cell.length_a   1.000
_cell.length_b   1.000
_cell.length_c   1.000
_cell.angle_alpha   90.00
_cell.angle_beta   90.00
_cell.angle_gamma   90.00
#
_symmetry.space_group_name_H-M   'P 1'
#
loop_
_entity.id
_entity.type
_entity.pdbx_description
1 polymer ?
#
loop_
_entity_poly.entity_id
_entity_poly.type
_entity_poly.pdbx_seq_one_letter_code
_entity_poly.pdbx_strand_id
1 'polypeptide(L)'
;MNQYENVLKYKDYFEDLKQDDVVTWRKQGDQGGAYGLPFPDYHTKFKEFIREVKNSNLLHKDYINLLEDSEFDINDINQSIEEADFENLRAILTLLIRRERFGDGNWASSVESGDFYYVLVRLEELID
;
A
#
# COMPACT_ATOMS: atom_id res chain seq x y z
N MET A 1 5.33 8.26 -22.88
CA MET A 1 4.92 7.18 -21.95
C MET A 1 5.59 7.47 -20.63
N ASN A 2 4.77 7.68 -19.61
CA ASN A 2 5.22 7.90 -18.24
C ASN A 2 5.73 6.56 -17.68
N GLN A 3 6.90 6.57 -17.02
CA GLN A 3 7.54 5.36 -16.49
C GLN A 3 6.67 4.64 -15.43
N TYR A 4 5.65 5.30 -14.89
CA TYR A 4 4.76 4.79 -13.85
C TYR A 4 3.38 4.34 -14.36
N GLU A 5 3.13 4.30 -15.69
CA GLU A 5 1.83 3.90 -16.26
C GLU A 5 1.31 2.55 -15.75
N ASN A 6 2.20 1.57 -15.56
CA ASN A 6 1.82 0.25 -15.04
C ASN A 6 1.31 0.27 -13.60
N VAL A 7 1.67 1.29 -12.83
CA VAL A 7 1.21 1.50 -11.45
C VAL A 7 -0.04 2.38 -11.45
N LEU A 8 -0.03 3.48 -12.22
CA LEU A 8 -1.15 4.43 -12.29
C LEU A 8 -2.45 3.83 -12.85
N LYS A 9 -2.38 2.82 -13.71
CA LYS A 9 -3.58 2.13 -14.22
C LYS A 9 -4.45 1.47 -13.13
N TYR A 10 -3.94 1.35 -11.90
CA TYR A 10 -4.70 0.84 -10.76
C TYR A 10 -5.45 1.93 -10.00
N LYS A 11 -5.33 3.21 -10.36
CA LYS A 11 -6.03 4.32 -9.68
C LYS A 11 -7.54 4.05 -9.57
N ASP A 12 -8.19 3.82 -10.71
CA ASP A 12 -9.62 3.49 -10.78
C ASP A 12 -9.98 2.18 -10.07
N TYR A 13 -9.01 1.27 -9.89
CA TYR A 13 -9.25 0.05 -9.12
C TYR A 13 -9.38 0.33 -7.62
N PHE A 14 -8.74 1.39 -7.11
CA PHE A 14 -8.74 1.72 -5.68
C PHE A 14 -9.80 2.77 -5.28
N GLU A 15 -10.42 3.48 -6.23
CA GLU A 15 -11.32 4.63 -5.96
C GLU A 15 -12.46 4.30 -4.97
N ASP A 16 -13.13 3.16 -5.13
CA ASP A 16 -14.24 2.72 -4.28
C ASP A 16 -13.96 1.38 -3.57
N LEU A 17 -12.70 0.95 -3.54
CA LEU A 17 -12.32 -0.39 -3.11
C LEU A 17 -12.39 -0.52 -1.58
N LYS A 18 -13.07 -1.57 -1.09
CA LYS A 18 -13.14 -1.89 0.34
C LYS A 18 -12.20 -3.02 0.70
N GLN A 19 -11.93 -3.19 2.00
CA GLN A 19 -11.09 -4.27 2.48
C GLN A 19 -11.54 -5.65 1.96
N ASP A 20 -12.84 -5.93 2.01
CA ASP A 20 -13.40 -7.23 1.64
C ASP A 20 -13.29 -7.52 0.12
N ASP A 21 -13.01 -6.51 -0.69
CA ASP A 21 -12.76 -6.66 -2.13
C ASP A 21 -11.33 -7.10 -2.44
N VAL A 22 -10.40 -7.03 -1.47
CA VAL A 22 -8.97 -7.32 -1.70
C VAL A 22 -8.42 -8.47 -0.88
N VAL A 23 -9.09 -8.86 0.20
CA VAL A 23 -8.59 -9.89 1.11
C VAL A 23 -9.68 -10.85 1.55
N THR A 24 -9.31 -12.13 1.66
CA THR A 24 -10.12 -13.13 2.35
C THR A 24 -9.35 -13.64 3.56
N TRP A 25 -9.93 -13.52 4.75
CA TRP A 25 -9.32 -14.05 5.96
C TRP A 25 -9.49 -15.56 6.04
N ARG A 26 -8.38 -16.30 5.98
CA ARG A 26 -8.35 -17.76 6.04
C ARG A 26 -7.95 -18.21 7.44
N LYS A 27 -8.51 -19.33 7.89
CA LYS A 27 -8.04 -20.03 9.10
C LYS A 27 -7.32 -21.30 8.67
N GLN A 28 -6.22 -21.64 9.33
CA GLN A 28 -5.61 -22.94 9.13
C GLN A 28 -6.58 -24.02 9.63
N GLY A 29 -6.86 -25.02 8.79
CA GLY A 29 -7.77 -26.11 9.13
C GLY A 29 -7.21 -27.02 10.23
N ASP A 30 -8.11 -27.65 10.98
CA ASP A 30 -7.80 -28.60 12.06
C ASP A 30 -7.01 -29.81 11.53
N GLN A 31 -5.70 -29.79 11.71
CA GLN A 31 -4.87 -31.00 11.75
C GLN A 31 -4.34 -31.19 13.17
N GLY A 32 -5.23 -31.40 14.15
CA GLY A 32 -4.84 -31.89 15.48
C GLY A 32 -5.15 -30.96 16.66
N GLY A 33 -6.19 -30.12 16.58
CA GLY A 33 -6.75 -29.41 17.73
C GLY A 33 -6.14 -28.03 18.03
N ALA A 34 -5.25 -27.52 17.19
CA ALA A 34 -4.76 -26.14 17.30
C ALA A 34 -5.58 -25.23 16.38
N TYR A 35 -6.31 -24.27 16.96
CA TYR A 35 -6.94 -23.19 16.20
C TYR A 35 -5.85 -22.29 15.64
N GLY A 36 -5.62 -22.33 14.32
CA GLY A 36 -4.76 -21.37 13.65
C GLY A 36 -5.37 -19.96 13.71
N LEU A 37 -4.55 -18.96 14.02
CA LEU A 37 -4.96 -17.55 13.89
C LEU A 37 -5.35 -17.27 12.42
N PRO A 38 -6.35 -16.41 12.18
CA PRO A 38 -6.72 -16.04 10.82
C PRO A 38 -5.57 -15.26 10.17
N PHE A 39 -5.33 -15.51 8.88
CA PHE A 39 -4.32 -14.83 8.08
C PHE A 39 -4.92 -14.33 6.76
N PRO A 40 -4.39 -13.23 6.19
CA PRO A 40 -4.93 -12.61 4.99
C PRO A 40 -4.51 -13.39 3.73
N ASP A 41 -5.49 -13.72 2.90
CA ASP A 41 -5.29 -14.23 1.53
C ASP A 41 -5.72 -13.14 0.54
N TYR A 42 -4.74 -12.33 0.12
CA TYR A 42 -5.00 -11.22 -0.80
C TYR A 42 -5.32 -11.70 -2.21
N HIS A 43 -6.28 -11.04 -2.85
CA HIS A 43 -6.74 -11.37 -4.19
C HIS A 43 -5.69 -11.07 -5.26
N THR A 44 -5.79 -11.76 -6.39
CA THR A 44 -4.77 -11.72 -7.45
C THR A 44 -4.51 -10.31 -7.96
N LYS A 45 -5.56 -9.53 -8.24
CA LYS A 45 -5.43 -8.17 -8.79
C LYS A 45 -4.68 -7.22 -7.85
N PHE A 46 -4.95 -7.30 -6.54
CA PHE A 46 -4.18 -6.55 -5.55
C PHE A 46 -2.71 -6.99 -5.50
N LYS A 47 -2.43 -8.30 -5.54
CA LYS A 47 -1.05 -8.82 -5.58
C LYS A 47 -0.31 -8.40 -6.85
N GLU A 48 -1.01 -8.23 -7.97
CA GLU A 48 -0.44 -7.69 -9.21
C GLU A 48 -0.05 -6.22 -9.05
N PHE A 49 -0.90 -5.37 -8.45
CA PHE A 49 -0.51 -4.00 -8.10
C PHE A 49 0.75 -3.95 -7.24
N ILE A 50 0.81 -4.76 -6.17
CA ILE A 50 2.00 -4.85 -5.31
C ILE A 50 3.25 -5.27 -6.11
N ARG A 51 3.10 -6.16 -7.09
CA ARG A 51 4.19 -6.58 -7.98
C ARG A 51 4.64 -5.45 -8.89
N GLU A 52 3.71 -4.71 -9.50
CA GLU A 52 4.04 -3.55 -10.34
C GLU A 52 4.80 -2.48 -9.55
N VAL A 53 4.34 -2.16 -8.32
CA VAL A 53 5.06 -1.23 -7.44
C VAL A 53 6.48 -1.73 -7.14
N LYS A 54 6.64 -3.02 -6.81
CA LYS A 54 7.97 -3.61 -6.53
C LYS A 54 8.90 -3.68 -7.75
N ASN A 55 8.34 -3.80 -8.94
CA ASN A 55 9.09 -3.82 -10.20
C ASN A 55 9.40 -2.41 -10.73
N SER A 56 8.77 -1.38 -10.17
CA SER A 56 9.08 0.02 -10.43
C SER A 56 10.29 0.50 -9.60
N ASN A 57 10.72 1.73 -9.86
CA ASN A 57 11.69 2.47 -9.04
C ASN A 57 11.04 3.32 -7.93
N LEU A 58 9.75 3.15 -7.65
CA LEU A 58 9.03 3.92 -6.61
C LEU A 58 9.50 3.60 -5.19
N LEU A 59 9.95 2.37 -4.92
CA LEU A 59 10.39 2.02 -3.56
C LEU A 59 11.70 2.71 -3.20
N HIS A 60 11.73 3.37 -2.03
CA HIS A 60 12.86 4.13 -1.53
C HIS A 60 13.62 3.34 -0.45
N LYS A 61 14.92 3.10 -0.66
CA LYS A 61 15.73 2.29 0.27
C LYS A 61 15.88 2.92 1.65
N ASP A 62 15.88 4.24 1.71
CA ASP A 62 16.12 5.03 2.92
C ASP A 62 14.84 5.72 3.42
N TYR A 63 13.69 5.09 3.16
CA TYR A 63 12.38 5.65 3.49
C TYR A 63 12.21 5.98 4.98
N ILE A 64 12.92 5.30 5.88
CA ILE A 64 12.82 5.56 7.32
C ILE A 64 13.38 6.95 7.65
N ASN A 65 14.64 7.21 7.29
CA ASN A 65 15.28 8.51 7.54
C ASN A 65 14.50 9.64 6.85
N LEU A 66 14.05 9.40 5.62
CA LEU A 66 13.31 10.41 4.87
C LEU A 66 11.98 10.78 5.55
N LEU A 67 11.26 9.80 6.10
CA LEU A 67 10.04 10.08 6.85
C LEU A 67 10.33 10.75 8.20
N GLU A 68 11.40 10.34 8.90
CA GLU A 68 11.82 10.94 10.18
C GLU A 68 12.23 12.42 10.04
N ASP A 69 12.85 12.80 8.90
CA ASP A 69 13.27 14.16 8.60
C ASP A 69 12.15 15.02 7.97
N SER A 70 10.96 14.46 7.76
CA SER A 70 9.82 15.13 7.12
C SER A 70 8.72 15.50 8.12
N GLU A 71 7.68 16.21 7.66
CA GLU A 71 6.46 16.47 8.44
C GLU A 71 5.47 15.28 8.45
N PHE A 72 5.94 14.08 8.07
CA PHE A 72 5.12 12.87 8.05
C PHE A 72 4.52 12.55 9.42
N ASP A 73 3.19 12.46 9.48
CA ASP A 73 2.46 11.94 10.63
C ASP A 73 1.72 10.66 10.25
N ILE A 74 2.08 9.57 10.91
CA ILE A 74 1.42 8.27 10.72
C ILE A 74 -0.05 8.28 11.14
N ASN A 75 -0.44 9.20 12.03
CA ASN A 75 -1.84 9.34 12.48
C ASN A 75 -2.69 10.12 11.48
N ASP A 76 -2.06 10.92 10.61
CA ASP A 76 -2.71 11.63 9.50
C ASP A 76 -1.98 11.35 8.18
N ILE A 77 -2.02 10.07 7.79
CA ILE A 77 -1.34 9.60 6.59
C ILE A 77 -1.90 10.26 5.32
N ASN A 78 -3.19 10.61 5.30
CA ASN A 78 -3.82 11.23 4.13
C ASN A 78 -3.31 12.65 3.93
N GLN A 79 -3.24 13.47 4.99
CA GLN A 79 -2.59 14.78 4.89
C GLN A 79 -1.13 14.65 4.49
N SER A 80 -0.40 13.70 5.09
CA SER A 80 1.01 13.45 4.76
C SER A 80 1.20 13.06 3.29
N ILE A 81 0.26 12.33 2.69
CA ILE A 81 0.27 11.98 1.26
C ILE A 81 -0.01 13.23 0.41
N GLU A 82 -1.03 14.01 0.75
CA GLU A 82 -1.42 15.22 0.01
C GLU A 82 -0.28 16.24 -0.09
N GLU A 83 0.45 16.45 1.00
CA GLU A 83 1.54 17.43 1.09
C GLU A 83 2.88 16.87 0.60
N ALA A 84 3.00 15.56 0.41
CA ALA A 84 4.25 14.93 0.03
C ALA A 84 4.78 15.46 -1.32
N ASP A 85 6.09 15.70 -1.35
CA ASP A 85 6.84 15.75 -2.60
C ASP A 85 7.12 14.34 -3.13
N PHE A 86 7.81 14.25 -4.26
CA PHE A 86 8.04 12.97 -4.92
C PHE A 86 8.86 11.97 -4.07
N GLU A 87 9.87 12.44 -3.33
CA GLU A 87 10.68 11.54 -2.49
C GLU A 87 9.92 11.12 -1.24
N ASN A 88 9.20 12.04 -0.59
CA ASN A 88 8.34 11.75 0.56
C ASN A 88 7.23 10.77 0.18
N LEU A 89 6.58 10.95 -0.98
CA LEU A 89 5.54 10.05 -1.46
C LEU A 89 6.08 8.64 -1.69
N ARG A 90 7.28 8.53 -2.29
CA ARG A 90 7.97 7.23 -2.47
C ARG A 90 8.28 6.57 -1.14
N ALA A 91 8.66 7.33 -0.12
CA ALA A 91 8.91 6.81 1.21
C ALA A 91 7.62 6.34 1.91
N ILE A 92 6.53 7.11 1.82
CA ILE A 92 5.20 6.74 2.33
C ILE A 92 4.72 5.45 1.65
N LEU A 93 4.77 5.37 0.32
CA LEU A 93 4.41 4.16 -0.42
C LEU A 93 5.28 2.97 0.02
N THR A 94 6.58 3.19 0.24
CA THR A 94 7.47 2.14 0.73
C THR A 94 7.06 1.63 2.11
N LEU A 95 6.67 2.53 3.00
CA LEU A 95 6.15 2.18 4.31
C LEU A 95 4.89 1.31 4.18
N LEU A 96 3.90 1.74 3.39
CA LEU A 96 2.65 0.99 3.14
C LEU A 96 2.93 -0.42 2.60
N ILE A 97 3.81 -0.53 1.58
CA ILE A 97 4.15 -1.81 0.97
C ILE A 97 4.89 -2.74 1.95
N ARG A 98 5.73 -2.20 2.84
CA ARG A 98 6.55 -3.00 3.76
C ARG A 98 5.83 -3.36 5.05
N ARG A 99 4.84 -2.60 5.49
CA ARG A 99 4.12 -2.78 6.75
C ARG A 99 3.51 -4.18 6.91
N GLU A 100 3.06 -4.81 5.83
CA GLU A 100 2.53 -6.19 5.86
C GLU A 100 3.53 -7.21 6.43
N ARG A 101 4.85 -6.96 6.31
CA ARG A 101 5.87 -7.86 6.88
C ARG A 101 5.92 -7.85 8.40
N PHE A 102 5.32 -6.84 9.03
CA PHE A 102 5.35 -6.62 10.47
C PHE A 102 3.99 -6.90 11.13
N GLY A 103 2.96 -7.16 10.33
CA GLY A 103 1.64 -7.52 10.82
C GLY A 103 0.71 -7.85 9.67
N ASP A 104 -0.02 -8.95 9.83
CA ASP A 104 -1.04 -9.40 8.90
C ASP A 104 -2.18 -8.37 8.82
N GLY A 105 -2.62 -8.04 7.60
CA GLY A 105 -3.76 -7.15 7.37
C GLY A 105 -3.43 -5.67 7.27
N ASN A 106 -2.15 -5.28 7.31
CA ASN A 106 -1.78 -3.87 7.12
C ASN A 106 -2.17 -3.34 5.74
N TRP A 107 -1.98 -4.14 4.68
CA TRP A 107 -2.45 -3.79 3.34
C TRP A 107 -3.97 -3.71 3.28
N ALA A 108 -4.67 -4.62 3.96
CA ALA A 108 -6.12 -4.61 4.05
C ALA A 108 -6.63 -3.30 4.68
N SER A 109 -6.04 -2.89 5.81
CA SER A 109 -6.33 -1.60 6.46
C SER A 109 -6.01 -0.40 5.58
N SER A 110 -4.89 -0.45 4.83
CA SER A 110 -4.49 0.65 3.93
C SER A 110 -5.47 0.80 2.75
N VAL A 111 -6.07 -0.30 2.30
CA VAL A 111 -7.17 -0.26 1.31
C VAL A 111 -8.43 0.34 1.93
N GLU A 112 -8.83 -0.08 3.13
CA GLU A 112 -10.02 0.46 3.80
C GLU A 112 -9.94 1.97 4.03
N SER A 113 -8.75 2.50 4.36
CA SER A 113 -8.50 3.93 4.53
C SER A 113 -8.34 4.71 3.22
N GLY A 114 -8.18 4.02 2.08
CA GLY A 114 -7.95 4.65 0.77
C GLY A 114 -6.51 5.07 0.49
N ASP A 115 -5.55 4.71 1.35
CA ASP A 115 -4.16 5.19 1.27
C ASP A 115 -3.53 4.95 -0.11
N PHE A 116 -3.77 3.76 -0.70
CA PHE A 116 -3.25 3.45 -2.04
C PHE A 116 -3.87 4.31 -3.14
N TYR A 117 -5.15 4.67 -3.03
CA TYR A 117 -5.79 5.58 -3.98
C TYR A 117 -5.15 6.97 -3.90
N TYR A 118 -5.04 7.53 -2.69
CA TYR A 118 -4.45 8.86 -2.50
C TYR A 118 -2.99 8.92 -2.94
N VAL A 119 -2.21 7.85 -2.69
CA VAL A 119 -0.84 7.76 -3.22
C VAL A 119 -0.80 7.81 -4.74
N LEU A 120 -1.74 7.13 -5.42
CA LEU A 120 -1.78 7.10 -6.89
C LEU A 120 -2.23 8.44 -7.48
N VAL A 121 -3.20 9.10 -6.86
CA VAL A 121 -3.62 10.46 -7.22
C VAL A 121 -2.44 11.42 -7.09
N ARG A 122 -1.79 11.44 -5.92
CA ARG A 122 -0.65 12.33 -5.69
C ARG A 122 0.52 12.02 -6.62
N LEU A 123 0.78 10.74 -6.89
CA LEU A 123 1.83 10.33 -7.81
C LEU A 123 1.59 10.90 -9.20
N GLU A 124 0.36 10.84 -9.70
CA GLU A 124 -0.04 11.41 -11.00
C GLU A 124 0.20 12.93 -11.04
N GLU A 125 -0.20 13.66 -9.99
CA GLU A 125 0.02 15.12 -9.90
C GLU A 125 1.50 15.54 -9.93
N LEU A 126 2.40 14.71 -9.39
CA LEU A 126 3.83 15.04 -9.25
C LEU A 126 4.66 14.70 -10.50
N ILE A 127 4.08 13.97 -11.45
CA ILE A 127 4.77 13.46 -12.65
C ILE A 127 4.15 13.94 -13.97
N ASP A 128 3.01 14.63 -13.89
CA ASP A 128 2.43 15.44 -14.97
C ASP A 128 3.19 16.76 -15.15
#